data_AF-A0A5B8XY87-F1
#
_entry.id   AF-A0A5B8XY87-F1
#
_cell.length_a   1.000
_cell.length_b   1.000
_cell.length_c   1.000
_cell.angle_alpha   90.00
_cell.angle_beta   90.00
_cell.angle_gamma   90.00
#
_symmetry.space_group_name_H-M   'P 1'
#
loop_
_entity.id
_entity.type
_entity.pdbx_description
1 polymer ?
#
loop_
_entity_poly.entity_id
_entity_poly.type
_entity_poly.pdbx_seq_one_letter_code
_entity_poly.pdbx_strand_id
1 'polypeptide(L)'
;MPSESFSVIVDPNRWQRSTEELARTLSPLMGVSPPVLSSLLLRGPMTVEADLSHSAAMTLCSKLVGAGVPATIEGAGDETISDHINVSDIEKMLNAMGIDAIEVDDELELMPRTAPFEPLEPRQMPAAAPVDSGPITEPGWQSLFPDITTNPVPLFDEGETAEETPRSKASLMGLSSDVMDDLPPEPEARIEPPKRPEPPQSMGALLEKAEESRPPFAPTGFDDRAPHIPKLARLLSVLAPGAGQVYNGDDEVAIDFALNAWKLKPWADSVRHAERRAERVQTFWLAWPKPGNVFRAIKFLAAYWLVLGAIFALVFFVVRAGLAVVDREPVETVTEQDREFAFSNAKGKVLEARVAALDALSDSIANAQHERFTMTDEERAERLYLTGYQDCVARRFDVCEAAMRKVTALDPANRNAFRLQTWANAQRMNPDGTKMPDVGEVPTLEDFEMEQLEEEVQP
;
A
#
# COMPACT_ATOMS: atom_id res chain seq x y z
N MET A 1 22.94 -7.39 -10.69
CA MET A 1 21.47 -7.39 -10.77
C MET A 1 20.96 -7.89 -9.44
N PRO A 2 20.28 -7.07 -8.61
CA PRO A 2 19.61 -7.59 -7.42
C PRO A 2 18.60 -8.66 -7.88
N SER A 3 18.64 -9.83 -7.26
CA SER A 3 17.63 -10.86 -7.49
C SER A 3 16.30 -10.33 -6.97
N GLU A 4 15.32 -10.15 -7.88
CA GLU A 4 13.96 -9.78 -7.50
C GLU A 4 13.37 -10.86 -6.59
N SER A 5 12.93 -10.46 -5.40
CA SER A 5 12.22 -11.32 -4.46
C SER A 5 10.72 -11.21 -4.66
N PHE A 6 10.04 -12.36 -4.57
CA PHE A 6 8.60 -12.47 -4.68
C PHE A 6 8.02 -13.05 -3.39
N SER A 7 6.82 -12.60 -3.03
CA SER A 7 6.04 -13.08 -1.89
C SER A 7 4.73 -13.68 -2.36
N VAL A 8 4.29 -14.78 -1.75
CA VAL A 8 2.99 -15.40 -2.05
C VAL A 8 2.03 -15.08 -0.91
N ILE A 9 0.94 -14.39 -1.25
CA ILE A 9 -0.06 -13.89 -0.31
C ILE A 9 -1.36 -14.63 -0.51
N VAL A 10 -2.01 -15.01 0.58
CA VAL A 10 -3.35 -15.59 0.60
C VAL A 10 -4.33 -14.57 1.16
N ASP A 11 -5.38 -14.27 0.40
CA ASP A 11 -6.45 -13.36 0.82
C ASP A 11 -7.67 -14.17 1.31
N PRO A 12 -7.98 -14.15 2.62
CA PRO A 12 -9.09 -14.91 3.18
C PRO A 12 -10.44 -14.44 2.64
N ASN A 13 -10.57 -13.20 2.15
CA ASN A 13 -11.83 -12.68 1.61
C ASN A 13 -12.20 -13.29 0.25
N ARG A 14 -11.23 -13.86 -0.46
CA ARG A 14 -11.45 -14.54 -1.74
C ARG A 14 -11.80 -16.02 -1.58
N TRP A 15 -11.73 -16.55 -0.36
CA TRP A 15 -12.03 -17.95 -0.05
C TRP A 15 -13.51 -18.11 0.27
N GLN A 16 -14.18 -19.05 -0.39
CA GLN A 16 -15.64 -19.21 -0.27
C GLN A 16 -16.06 -20.01 0.97
N ARG A 17 -15.14 -20.67 1.66
CA ARG A 17 -15.44 -21.50 2.86
C ARG A 17 -15.00 -20.80 4.14
N SER A 18 -15.13 -21.46 5.28
CA SER A 18 -14.72 -20.88 6.57
C SER A 18 -13.21 -20.65 6.64
N THR A 19 -12.79 -19.64 7.40
CA THR A 19 -11.39 -19.34 7.70
C THR A 19 -10.71 -20.49 8.45
N GLU A 20 -11.46 -21.27 9.22
CA GLU A 20 -10.99 -22.48 9.90
C GLU A 20 -10.62 -23.61 8.92
N GLU A 21 -11.40 -23.79 7.84
CA GLU A 21 -11.07 -24.73 6.78
C GLU A 21 -9.85 -24.27 5.98
N LEU A 22 -9.72 -22.97 5.72
CA LEU A 22 -8.53 -22.39 5.10
C LEU A 22 -7.28 -22.65 5.97
N ALA A 23 -7.38 -22.43 7.28
CA ALA A 23 -6.31 -22.69 8.24
C ALA A 23 -5.91 -24.17 8.29
N ARG A 24 -6.88 -25.10 8.25
CA ARG A 24 -6.60 -26.55 8.18
C ARG A 24 -5.89 -26.93 6.88
N THR A 25 -6.25 -26.29 5.78
CA THR A 25 -5.66 -26.54 4.45
C THR A 25 -4.23 -26.00 4.35
N LEU A 26 -3.95 -24.84 4.96
CA LEU A 26 -2.62 -24.22 4.99
C LEU A 26 -1.67 -24.86 6.02
N SER A 27 -2.20 -25.45 7.10
CA SER A 27 -1.41 -26.06 8.19
C SER A 27 -0.33 -27.05 7.72
N PRO A 28 -0.61 -28.04 6.84
CA PRO A 28 0.42 -28.95 6.36
C PRO A 28 1.47 -28.29 5.46
N LEU A 29 1.16 -27.17 4.83
CA LEU A 29 2.09 -26.44 3.96
C LEU A 29 3.05 -25.54 4.76
N MET A 30 2.55 -24.92 5.83
CA MET A 30 3.33 -23.97 6.63
C MET A 30 3.95 -24.59 7.90
N GLY A 31 3.50 -25.78 8.31
CA GLY A 31 3.93 -26.40 9.57
C GLY A 31 3.42 -25.66 10.83
N VAL A 32 2.40 -24.81 10.68
CA VAL A 32 1.79 -24.03 11.77
C VAL A 32 0.46 -24.66 12.17
N SER A 33 0.12 -24.64 13.46
CA SER A 33 -1.14 -25.22 13.94
C SER A 33 -2.36 -24.44 13.44
N PRO A 34 -3.49 -25.11 13.11
CA PRO A 34 -4.69 -24.44 12.58
C PRO A 34 -5.25 -23.29 13.44
N PRO A 35 -5.26 -23.36 14.80
CA PRO A 35 -5.77 -22.25 15.61
C PRO A 35 -4.95 -20.96 15.44
N VAL A 36 -3.63 -21.09 15.30
CA VAL A 36 -2.72 -19.96 15.09
C VAL A 36 -2.96 -19.36 13.70
N LEU A 37 -3.03 -20.20 12.67
CA LEU A 37 -3.32 -19.75 11.30
C LEU A 37 -4.69 -19.07 11.20
N SER A 38 -5.73 -19.59 11.87
CA SER A 38 -7.05 -18.96 11.91
C SER A 38 -6.98 -17.55 12.51
N SER A 39 -6.25 -17.38 13.62
CA SER A 39 -6.06 -16.06 14.24
C SER A 39 -5.30 -15.06 13.36
N LEU A 40 -4.39 -15.53 12.50
CA LEU A 40 -3.67 -14.70 11.55
C LEU A 40 -4.54 -14.32 10.35
N LEU A 41 -5.29 -15.28 9.79
CA LEU A 41 -6.21 -15.05 8.67
C LEU A 41 -7.37 -14.12 9.04
N LEU A 42 -7.82 -14.12 10.29
CA LEU A 42 -8.81 -13.16 10.77
C LEU A 42 -8.32 -11.71 10.76
N ARG A 43 -7.00 -11.46 10.68
CA ARG A 43 -6.42 -10.12 10.61
C ARG A 43 -6.34 -9.56 9.19
N GLY A 44 -6.57 -10.38 8.17
CA GLY A 44 -6.54 -9.98 6.75
C GLY A 44 -5.62 -10.86 5.89
N PRO A 45 -5.22 -10.36 4.70
CA PRO A 45 -4.30 -11.06 3.81
C PRO A 45 -3.00 -11.43 4.52
N MET A 46 -2.52 -12.65 4.31
CA MET A 46 -1.36 -13.20 4.99
C MET A 46 -0.33 -13.69 3.98
N THR A 47 0.93 -13.31 4.17
CA THR A 47 2.06 -13.85 3.40
C THR A 47 2.37 -15.28 3.86
N VAL A 48 2.28 -16.24 2.95
CA VAL A 48 2.60 -17.65 3.22
C VAL A 48 4.11 -17.87 3.21
N GLU A 49 4.79 -17.31 2.20
CA GLU A 49 6.24 -17.38 2.06
C GLU A 49 6.74 -16.13 1.32
N ALA A 50 7.88 -15.60 1.76
CA ALA A 50 8.51 -14.40 1.21
C ALA A 50 9.92 -14.74 0.69
N ASP A 51 10.53 -13.81 -0.04
CA ASP A 51 11.90 -13.94 -0.58
C ASP A 51 12.10 -15.14 -1.53
N LEU A 52 11.03 -15.51 -2.24
CA LEU A 52 11.09 -16.57 -3.23
C LEU A 52 11.60 -16.05 -4.57
N SER A 53 12.35 -16.92 -5.27
CA SER A 53 12.57 -16.74 -6.72
C SER A 53 11.23 -16.81 -7.47
N HIS A 54 11.13 -16.14 -8.61
CA HIS A 54 9.89 -16.13 -9.42
C HIS A 54 9.35 -17.53 -9.71
N SER A 55 10.23 -18.48 -10.08
CA SER A 55 9.85 -19.88 -10.32
C SER A 55 9.35 -20.61 -9.07
N ALA A 56 9.93 -20.32 -7.90
CA ALA A 56 9.49 -20.90 -6.63
C ALA A 56 8.14 -20.33 -6.20
N ALA A 57 7.93 -19.02 -6.34
CA ALA A 57 6.66 -18.35 -6.06
C ALA A 57 5.54 -18.88 -6.97
N MET A 58 5.80 -19.06 -8.27
CA MET A 58 4.86 -19.67 -9.22
C MET A 58 4.52 -21.12 -8.85
N THR A 59 5.52 -21.92 -8.45
CA THR A 59 5.30 -23.31 -8.02
C THR A 59 4.46 -23.38 -6.75
N LEU A 60 4.71 -22.52 -5.77
CA LEU A 60 3.95 -22.45 -4.53
C LEU A 60 2.51 -21.95 -4.77
N CYS A 61 2.35 -20.90 -5.57
CA CYS A 61 1.04 -20.37 -5.97
C CYS A 61 0.22 -21.45 -6.70
N SER A 62 0.81 -22.17 -7.66
CA SER A 62 0.15 -23.27 -8.36
C SER A 62 -0.28 -24.41 -7.42
N LYS A 63 0.56 -24.77 -6.43
CA LYS A 63 0.19 -25.75 -5.40
C LYS A 63 -0.98 -25.29 -4.53
N LEU A 64 -1.01 -24.02 -4.14
CA LEU A 64 -2.09 -23.45 -3.34
C LEU A 64 -3.40 -23.39 -4.14
N VAL A 65 -3.35 -22.93 -5.38
CA VAL A 65 -4.50 -22.91 -6.30
C VAL A 65 -5.01 -24.32 -6.58
N GLY A 66 -4.13 -25.31 -6.73
CA GLY A 66 -4.48 -26.72 -6.87
C GLY A 66 -5.19 -27.30 -5.62
N ALA A 67 -4.91 -26.75 -4.43
CA ALA A 67 -5.64 -27.05 -3.20
C ALA A 67 -6.93 -26.20 -3.04
N GLY A 68 -7.27 -25.39 -4.04
CA GLY A 68 -8.40 -24.45 -4.05
C GLY A 68 -8.10 -23.11 -3.38
N VAL A 69 -6.95 -22.93 -2.72
CA VAL A 69 -6.64 -21.74 -1.93
C VAL A 69 -6.33 -20.54 -2.84
N PRO A 70 -7.03 -19.40 -2.70
CA PRO A 70 -6.77 -18.22 -3.52
C PRO A 70 -5.46 -17.55 -3.10
N ALA A 71 -4.42 -17.73 -3.91
CA ALA A 71 -3.10 -17.16 -3.69
C ALA A 71 -2.74 -16.16 -4.82
N THR A 72 -2.01 -15.10 -4.47
CA THR A 72 -1.50 -14.08 -5.39
C THR A 72 0.00 -13.88 -5.15
N ILE A 73 0.76 -13.60 -6.21
CA ILE A 73 2.20 -13.34 -6.14
C ILE A 73 2.40 -11.82 -6.15
N GLU A 74 3.11 -11.28 -5.16
CA GLU A 74 3.49 -9.87 -5.08
C GLU A 74 5.02 -9.75 -5.23
N GLY A 75 5.47 -8.92 -6.17
CA GLY A 75 6.90 -8.66 -6.42
C GLY A 75 7.38 -7.40 -5.72
N ALA A 76 8.62 -7.40 -5.21
CA ALA A 76 9.21 -6.30 -4.43
C ALA A 76 9.43 -4.97 -5.20
N GLY A 77 8.95 -4.84 -6.44
CA GLY A 77 9.28 -3.72 -7.31
C GLY A 77 8.17 -3.18 -8.21
N ASP A 78 6.93 -3.65 -8.11
CA ASP A 78 5.89 -3.24 -9.05
C ASP A 78 4.54 -2.94 -8.39
N GLU A 79 3.90 -1.87 -8.86
CA GLU A 79 2.54 -1.48 -8.51
C GLU A 79 1.58 -2.57 -9.03
N THR A 80 1.30 -3.56 -8.18
CA THR A 80 0.23 -4.58 -8.34
C THR A 80 -0.07 -4.92 -9.81
N ILE A 81 0.80 -5.69 -10.46
CA ILE A 81 0.38 -6.50 -11.62
C ILE A 81 -0.61 -7.53 -11.09
N SER A 82 -1.87 -7.13 -10.95
CA SER A 82 -3.00 -8.03 -10.77
C SER A 82 -3.33 -8.62 -12.14
N ASP A 83 -2.37 -9.33 -12.74
CA ASP A 83 -2.67 -10.22 -13.85
C ASP A 83 -3.48 -11.37 -13.26
N HIS A 84 -4.79 -11.26 -13.41
CA HIS A 84 -5.72 -12.35 -13.19
C HIS A 84 -5.28 -13.50 -14.10
N ILE A 85 -4.56 -14.47 -13.55
CA ILE A 85 -4.35 -15.76 -14.19
C ILE A 85 -5.75 -16.36 -14.36
N ASN A 86 -6.30 -16.17 -15.55
CA ASN A 86 -7.62 -16.63 -15.91
C ASN A 86 -7.54 -18.16 -16.00
N VAL A 87 -8.48 -18.87 -15.37
CA VAL A 87 -8.51 -20.36 -15.37
C VAL A 87 -8.47 -20.91 -16.81
N SER A 88 -9.00 -20.13 -17.77
CA SER A 88 -8.95 -20.44 -19.20
C SER A 88 -7.54 -20.42 -19.82
N ASP A 89 -6.58 -19.69 -19.24
CA ASP A 89 -5.18 -19.68 -19.70
C ASP A 89 -4.40 -20.88 -19.14
N ILE A 90 -4.76 -21.37 -17.95
CA ILE A 90 -4.23 -22.62 -17.39
C ILE A 90 -4.70 -23.83 -18.21
N GLU A 91 -5.98 -23.87 -18.63
CA GLU A 91 -6.49 -24.92 -19.53
C GLU A 91 -5.82 -24.91 -20.90
N LYS A 92 -5.57 -23.73 -21.47
CA LYS A 92 -4.82 -23.59 -22.73
C LYS A 92 -3.37 -24.03 -22.60
N MET A 93 -2.72 -23.75 -21.47
CA MET A 93 -1.34 -24.16 -21.23
C MET A 93 -1.22 -25.67 -20.99
N LEU A 94 -2.18 -26.28 -20.29
CA LEU A 94 -2.25 -27.74 -20.08
C LEU A 94 -2.52 -28.49 -21.40
N ASN A 95 -3.44 -27.99 -22.24
CA ASN A 95 -3.68 -28.52 -23.58
C ASN A 95 -2.46 -28.33 -24.51
N ALA A 96 -1.74 -27.21 -24.40
CA ALA A 96 -0.53 -26.97 -25.18
C ALA A 96 0.64 -27.89 -24.78
N MET A 97 0.63 -28.44 -23.56
CA MET A 97 1.61 -29.42 -23.08
C MET A 97 1.20 -30.88 -23.36
N GLY A 98 0.08 -31.11 -24.05
CA GLY A 98 -0.36 -32.46 -24.46
C GLY A 98 -0.84 -33.35 -23.32
N ILE A 99 -1.29 -32.75 -22.22
CA ILE A 99 -1.92 -33.49 -21.11
C ILE A 99 -3.43 -33.47 -21.37
N ASP A 100 -3.91 -34.45 -22.14
CA ASP A 100 -5.34 -34.67 -22.31
C ASP A 100 -5.95 -35.13 -20.98
N ALA A 101 -7.12 -34.58 -20.65
CA ALA A 101 -7.86 -34.87 -19.43
C ALA A 101 -8.03 -36.39 -19.25
N ILE A 102 -7.62 -36.89 -18.08
CA ILE A 102 -7.82 -38.28 -17.66
C ILE A 102 -9.34 -38.48 -17.50
N GLU A 103 -9.95 -39.18 -18.46
CA GLU A 103 -11.25 -39.82 -18.23
C GLU A 103 -11.07 -40.82 -17.09
N VAL A 104 -11.76 -40.56 -15.98
CA VAL A 104 -11.83 -41.48 -14.85
C VAL A 104 -12.86 -42.55 -15.21
N ASP A 105 -12.39 -43.69 -15.70
CA ASP A 105 -13.16 -44.91 -15.81
C ASP A 105 -13.39 -45.50 -14.41
N ASP A 106 -14.66 -45.58 -14.02
CA ASP A 106 -15.17 -46.36 -12.90
C ASP A 106 -15.21 -47.85 -13.30
N GLU A 107 -14.18 -48.63 -12.95
CA GLU A 107 -14.27 -50.07 -12.59
C GLU A 107 -12.88 -50.72 -12.46
N LEU A 108 -12.59 -51.32 -11.29
CA LEU A 108 -11.88 -52.61 -11.02
C LEU A 108 -11.21 -52.56 -9.63
N GLU A 109 -11.78 -53.21 -8.62
CA GLU A 109 -11.59 -54.62 -8.22
C GLU A 109 -10.22 -54.99 -7.58
N LEU A 110 -10.27 -55.11 -6.24
CA LEU A 110 -9.79 -56.22 -5.38
C LEU A 110 -8.36 -56.82 -5.55
N MET A 111 -7.52 -56.50 -4.53
CA MET A 111 -6.61 -57.39 -3.75
C MET A 111 -5.30 -57.92 -4.40
N PRO A 112 -4.28 -58.44 -3.65
CA PRO A 112 -3.96 -58.39 -2.20
C PRO A 112 -2.48 -58.10 -1.82
N ARG A 113 -2.29 -57.59 -0.59
CA ARG A 113 -1.34 -57.98 0.49
C ARG A 113 0.00 -58.72 0.18
N THR A 114 1.12 -58.17 0.66
CA THR A 114 2.28 -58.75 1.42
C THR A 114 3.49 -57.78 1.26
N ALA A 115 4.40 -57.48 2.20
CA ALA A 115 4.89 -58.08 3.45
C ALA A 115 5.54 -56.97 4.34
N PRO A 116 6.15 -57.28 5.50
CA PRO A 116 6.08 -56.48 6.73
C PRO A 116 7.25 -55.49 6.93
N PHE A 117 7.00 -54.40 7.66
CA PHE A 117 8.06 -53.59 8.27
C PHE A 117 8.17 -53.88 9.76
N GLU A 118 9.42 -54.17 10.16
CA GLU A 118 9.86 -54.49 11.53
C GLU A 118 9.62 -53.32 12.50
N PRO A 119 9.27 -53.60 13.77
CA PRO A 119 9.23 -52.60 14.82
C PRO A 119 10.63 -52.45 15.43
N LEU A 120 11.19 -51.23 15.35
CA LEU A 120 12.40 -50.86 16.08
C LEU A 120 12.11 -50.80 17.58
N GLU A 121 12.93 -51.53 18.34
CA GLU A 121 12.91 -51.63 19.79
C GLU A 121 13.10 -50.27 20.50
N PRO A 122 12.37 -50.01 21.60
CA PRO A 122 12.58 -48.84 22.43
C PRO A 122 13.82 -49.02 23.34
N ARG A 123 14.74 -48.06 23.22
CA ARG A 123 15.94 -47.95 24.05
C ARG A 123 15.55 -47.57 25.48
N GLN A 124 15.75 -48.49 26.42
CA GLN A 124 15.55 -48.28 27.86
C GLN A 124 16.69 -47.47 28.50
N MET A 125 16.30 -46.62 29.46
CA MET A 125 16.88 -46.37 30.81
C MET A 125 16.96 -44.87 31.17
N PRO A 126 16.98 -44.47 32.46
CA PRO A 126 16.58 -45.18 33.69
C PRO A 126 15.56 -44.41 34.56
N ALA A 127 15.06 -45.11 35.57
CA ALA A 127 14.05 -44.68 36.54
C ALA A 127 14.47 -43.50 37.44
N ALA A 128 13.56 -42.55 37.62
CA ALA A 128 13.56 -41.58 38.72
C ALA A 128 12.23 -41.72 39.51
N ALA A 129 12.35 -41.51 40.82
CA ALA A 129 11.39 -41.82 41.89
C ALA A 129 10.01 -41.10 41.77
N PRO A 130 8.96 -41.61 42.47
CA PRO A 130 7.61 -41.10 42.33
C PRO A 130 7.41 -39.83 43.17
N VAL A 131 6.92 -38.77 42.54
CA VAL A 131 6.33 -37.61 43.23
C VAL A 131 4.84 -37.65 42.97
N ASP A 132 4.12 -37.72 44.09
CA ASP A 132 2.67 -37.69 44.24
C ASP A 132 2.16 -36.26 43.97
N SER A 133 1.33 -36.09 42.94
CA SER A 133 0.60 -34.85 42.69
C SER A 133 -0.72 -35.16 42.01
N GLY A 134 -1.80 -35.02 42.78
CA GLY A 134 -3.19 -35.15 42.33
C GLY A 134 -3.62 -34.07 41.32
N PRO A 135 -4.86 -34.15 40.83
CA PRO A 135 -5.34 -33.35 39.72
C PRO A 135 -5.68 -31.92 40.17
N ILE A 136 -4.93 -30.94 39.70
CA ILE A 136 -5.34 -29.53 39.72
C ILE A 136 -5.92 -29.21 38.35
N THR A 137 -7.25 -29.25 38.27
CA THR A 137 -8.04 -28.63 37.21
C THR A 137 -7.90 -27.12 37.31
N GLU A 138 -7.18 -26.49 36.38
CA GLU A 138 -7.20 -25.04 36.21
C GLU A 138 -8.52 -24.61 35.51
N PRO A 139 -9.28 -23.65 36.07
CA PRO A 139 -10.42 -23.05 35.40
C PRO A 139 -9.95 -22.12 34.29
N GLY A 140 -10.42 -22.36 33.06
CA GLY A 140 -10.13 -21.52 31.90
C GLY A 140 -10.76 -20.13 32.01
N TRP A 141 -10.05 -19.15 31.47
CA TRP A 141 -10.37 -17.73 31.30
C TRP A 141 -11.69 -17.38 30.56
N GLN A 142 -12.54 -18.37 30.28
CA GLN A 142 -13.75 -18.24 29.47
C GLN A 142 -15.00 -17.82 30.27
N SER A 143 -14.89 -17.57 31.58
CA SER A 143 -16.00 -17.16 32.45
C SER A 143 -16.17 -15.64 32.60
N LEU A 144 -15.31 -14.82 32.00
CA LEU A 144 -15.27 -13.37 32.26
C LEU A 144 -16.10 -12.49 31.32
N PHE A 145 -16.78 -13.03 30.29
CA PHE A 145 -17.60 -12.22 29.39
C PHE A 145 -18.88 -12.94 28.90
N PRO A 146 -19.95 -13.00 29.70
CA PRO A 146 -21.29 -13.21 29.18
C PRO A 146 -21.88 -11.85 28.76
N ASP A 147 -22.58 -11.81 27.64
CA ASP A 147 -23.39 -10.69 27.13
C ASP A 147 -22.70 -9.63 26.26
N ILE A 148 -22.43 -9.97 24.99
CA ILE A 148 -22.71 -9.06 23.86
C ILE A 148 -23.38 -9.87 22.74
N THR A 149 -24.70 -9.99 22.85
CA THR A 149 -25.59 -10.43 21.76
C THR A 149 -26.45 -9.25 21.33
N THR A 150 -26.29 -8.76 20.10
CA THR A 150 -27.36 -8.05 19.40
C THR A 150 -27.26 -8.26 17.88
N ASN A 151 -28.36 -8.80 17.34
CA ASN A 151 -28.63 -9.01 15.91
C ASN A 151 -28.65 -7.70 15.10
N PRO A 152 -28.35 -7.77 13.78
CA PRO A 152 -28.79 -6.76 12.82
C PRO A 152 -30.15 -7.10 12.17
N VAL A 153 -30.95 -6.06 11.93
CA VAL A 153 -32.17 -6.04 11.09
C VAL A 153 -31.76 -5.68 9.65
N PRO A 154 -32.44 -6.21 8.60
CA PRO A 154 -31.95 -6.14 7.22
C PRO A 154 -32.41 -4.88 6.48
N LEU A 155 -31.65 -4.48 5.47
CA LEU A 155 -32.04 -3.46 4.48
C LEU A 155 -32.22 -4.11 3.09
N PHE A 156 -33.41 -3.87 2.52
CA PHE A 156 -33.80 -3.99 1.11
C PHE A 156 -32.83 -3.20 0.20
N ASP A 157 -32.41 -3.66 -0.99
CA ASP A 157 -33.10 -3.90 -2.28
C ASP A 157 -32.70 -2.80 -3.29
N GLU A 158 -32.88 -3.09 -4.60
CA GLU A 158 -32.41 -2.40 -5.83
C GLU A 158 -31.07 -2.97 -6.35
N GLY A 159 -30.99 -3.76 -7.42
CA GLY A 159 -31.73 -3.78 -8.70
C GLY A 159 -30.74 -3.41 -9.81
N GLU A 160 -30.08 -4.37 -10.48
CA GLU A 160 -30.46 -4.93 -11.80
C GLU A 160 -30.84 -3.81 -12.80
N THR A 161 -30.11 -3.49 -13.88
CA THR A 161 -29.94 -4.24 -15.15
C THR A 161 -29.25 -3.26 -16.14
N ALA A 162 -28.20 -3.64 -16.88
CA ALA A 162 -28.16 -4.33 -18.19
C ALA A 162 -27.81 -3.39 -19.37
N GLU A 163 -26.95 -3.93 -20.25
CA GLU A 163 -26.92 -3.78 -21.72
C GLU A 163 -26.65 -2.37 -22.33
N GLU A 164 -25.91 -2.17 -23.43
CA GLU A 164 -25.69 -3.01 -24.59
C GLU A 164 -24.50 -2.43 -25.42
N THR A 165 -23.53 -3.28 -25.78
CA THR A 165 -22.72 -3.19 -27.02
C THR A 165 -23.63 -3.31 -28.27
N PRO A 166 -23.26 -2.90 -29.52
CA PRO A 166 -22.15 -3.57 -30.24
C PRO A 166 -21.47 -2.89 -31.47
N ARG A 167 -20.36 -3.54 -31.90
CA ARG A 167 -19.89 -3.81 -33.30
C ARG A 167 -19.38 -2.63 -34.15
N SER A 168 -18.37 -2.75 -35.03
CA SER A 168 -17.68 -3.90 -35.65
C SER A 168 -16.48 -3.48 -36.52
N LYS A 169 -15.47 -4.37 -36.62
CA LYS A 169 -14.72 -4.88 -37.82
C LYS A 169 -14.07 -3.87 -38.79
N ALA A 170 -12.73 -3.83 -38.88
CA ALA A 170 -11.83 -4.70 -39.69
C ALA A 170 -11.65 -4.26 -41.16
N SER A 171 -10.40 -3.95 -41.56
CA SER A 171 -9.86 -4.32 -42.87
C SER A 171 -8.35 -4.15 -42.94
N LEU A 172 -7.71 -5.22 -43.40
CA LEU A 172 -6.29 -5.44 -43.57
C LEU A 172 -6.11 -5.99 -45.00
N MET A 173 -5.46 -5.22 -45.86
CA MET A 173 -4.85 -5.60 -47.16
C MET A 173 -3.79 -4.52 -47.41
N GLY A 174 -2.51 -4.77 -47.71
CA GLY A 174 -1.88 -5.90 -48.35
C GLY A 174 -1.95 -5.72 -49.86
N LEU A 175 -0.96 -5.06 -50.49
CA LEU A 175 -0.58 -5.23 -51.90
C LEU A 175 0.80 -4.62 -52.19
N SER A 176 1.70 -5.50 -52.62
CA SER A 176 2.95 -5.27 -53.36
C SER A 176 2.68 -4.97 -54.85
N SER A 177 3.54 -4.21 -55.53
CA SER A 177 4.00 -4.51 -56.90
C SER A 177 5.11 -3.57 -57.36
N ASP A 178 6.18 -4.19 -57.87
CA ASP A 178 7.15 -3.65 -58.81
C ASP A 178 6.49 -3.02 -60.04
N VAL A 179 7.06 -1.91 -60.55
CA VAL A 179 7.04 -1.50 -61.96
C VAL A 179 8.36 -0.76 -62.29
N MET A 180 9.14 -1.38 -63.18
CA MET A 180 10.24 -0.81 -63.98
C MET A 180 9.70 -0.08 -65.22
N ASP A 181 10.58 0.67 -65.88
CA ASP A 181 10.51 1.21 -67.26
C ASP A 181 9.59 2.42 -67.53
N ASP A 182 10.18 3.59 -67.77
CA ASP A 182 10.52 4.07 -69.13
C ASP A 182 10.89 5.57 -69.09
N LEU A 183 12.14 5.88 -69.47
CA LEU A 183 12.64 7.24 -69.69
C LEU A 183 12.34 7.66 -71.14
N PRO A 184 11.61 8.76 -71.39
CA PRO A 184 11.46 9.29 -72.74
C PRO A 184 12.72 10.06 -73.18
N PRO A 185 13.13 9.98 -74.45
CA PRO A 185 14.30 10.71 -74.97
C PRO A 185 14.02 12.20 -75.15
N GLU A 186 15.10 12.98 -75.06
CA GLU A 186 15.17 14.42 -75.32
C GLU A 186 14.54 14.82 -76.66
N PRO A 187 13.71 15.87 -76.72
CA PRO A 187 13.29 16.45 -77.98
C PRO A 187 14.35 17.39 -78.55
N GLU A 188 14.73 17.09 -79.79
CA GLU A 188 15.59 17.88 -80.68
C GLU A 188 15.12 19.33 -80.80
N ALA A 189 16.10 20.25 -80.83
CA ALA A 189 15.90 21.68 -81.02
C ALA A 189 15.25 22.00 -82.38
N ARG A 190 13.93 22.21 -82.36
CA ARG A 190 13.16 22.71 -83.52
C ARG A 190 13.31 24.22 -83.61
N ILE A 191 14.05 24.69 -84.61
CA ILE A 191 14.18 26.11 -84.97
C ILE A 191 12.81 26.60 -85.46
N GLU A 192 12.18 27.51 -84.70
CA GLU A 192 10.93 28.17 -85.09
C GLU A 192 11.16 29.17 -86.23
N PRO A 193 10.34 29.14 -87.29
CA PRO A 193 10.39 30.15 -88.36
C PRO A 193 9.84 31.52 -87.88
N PRO A 194 10.28 32.62 -88.50
CA PRO A 194 9.93 33.98 -88.08
C PRO A 194 8.42 34.24 -88.10
N LYS A 195 7.93 34.68 -86.94
CA LYS A 195 6.52 34.96 -86.63
C LYS A 195 5.95 36.03 -87.56
N ARG A 196 4.93 35.64 -88.34
CA ARG A 196 4.13 36.53 -89.20
C ARG A 196 3.37 37.56 -88.32
N PRO A 197 3.30 38.85 -88.69
CA PRO A 197 2.58 39.85 -87.90
C PRO A 197 1.09 39.50 -87.84
N GLU A 198 0.57 39.39 -86.62
CA GLU A 198 -0.85 39.08 -86.35
C GLU A 198 -1.76 40.23 -86.80
N PRO A 199 -2.95 39.94 -87.35
CA PRO A 199 -3.94 40.95 -87.73
C PRO A 199 -4.49 41.70 -86.49
N PRO A 200 -5.01 42.93 -86.66
CA PRO A 200 -5.51 43.73 -85.54
C PRO A 200 -6.63 42.99 -84.81
N GLN A 201 -6.38 42.64 -83.55
CA GLN A 201 -7.32 41.95 -82.67
C GLN A 201 -8.56 42.83 -82.50
N SER A 202 -9.74 42.25 -82.78
CA SER A 202 -11.02 42.92 -82.55
C SER A 202 -11.21 43.19 -81.05
N MET A 203 -11.92 44.27 -80.68
CA MET A 203 -12.16 44.58 -79.26
C MET A 203 -12.83 43.43 -78.49
N GLY A 204 -13.60 42.57 -79.17
CA GLY A 204 -14.16 41.35 -78.57
C GLY A 204 -13.09 40.36 -78.11
N ALA A 205 -12.04 40.15 -78.90
CA ALA A 205 -10.93 39.28 -78.52
C ALA A 205 -10.07 39.87 -77.38
N LEU A 206 -9.99 41.19 -77.28
CA LEU A 206 -9.32 41.85 -76.13
C LEU A 206 -10.15 41.75 -74.84
N LEU A 207 -11.48 41.79 -74.94
CA LEU A 207 -12.38 41.58 -73.80
C LEU A 207 -12.37 40.13 -73.33
N GLU A 208 -12.44 39.16 -74.24
CA GLU A 208 -12.38 37.73 -73.91
C GLU A 208 -11.03 37.36 -73.28
N LYS A 209 -9.93 37.89 -73.80
CA LYS A 209 -8.60 37.71 -73.21
C LYS A 209 -8.44 38.42 -71.85
N ALA A 210 -9.12 39.55 -71.65
CA ALA A 210 -9.15 40.22 -70.36
C ALA A 210 -9.98 39.43 -69.33
N GLU A 211 -11.07 38.80 -69.74
CA GLU A 211 -11.87 37.90 -68.90
C GLU A 211 -11.11 36.62 -68.54
N GLU A 212 -10.37 36.02 -69.49
CA GLU A 212 -9.54 34.83 -69.25
C GLU A 212 -8.37 35.12 -68.27
N SER A 213 -7.92 36.37 -68.18
CA SER A 213 -6.86 36.79 -67.25
C SER A 213 -7.34 37.08 -65.82
N ARG A 214 -8.66 37.09 -65.59
CA ARG A 214 -9.22 37.38 -64.27
C ARG A 214 -9.04 36.18 -63.35
N PRO A 215 -8.55 36.37 -62.11
CA PRO A 215 -8.39 35.26 -61.18
C PRO A 215 -9.77 34.62 -60.88
N PRO A 216 -9.82 33.28 -60.77
CA PRO A 216 -11.07 32.50 -60.77
C PRO A 216 -12.01 32.82 -59.60
N PHE A 217 -11.49 33.35 -58.50
CA PHE A 217 -12.27 33.69 -57.30
C PHE A 217 -12.40 35.19 -57.05
N ALA A 218 -12.10 36.04 -58.05
CA ALA A 218 -12.24 37.49 -57.87
C ALA A 218 -13.72 37.87 -57.69
N PRO A 219 -14.07 38.61 -56.62
CA PRO A 219 -15.44 39.01 -56.36
C PRO A 219 -15.98 39.88 -57.48
N THR A 220 -17.24 39.67 -57.85
CA THR A 220 -17.98 40.53 -58.78
C THR A 220 -18.66 41.64 -57.98
N GLY A 221 -17.90 42.67 -57.56
CA GLY A 221 -18.43 43.82 -56.82
C GLY A 221 -17.54 44.27 -55.66
N PHE A 222 -18.12 45.04 -54.73
CA PHE A 222 -17.46 45.45 -53.49
C PHE A 222 -17.30 44.24 -52.55
N ASP A 223 -16.07 43.97 -52.11
CA ASP A 223 -15.76 42.91 -51.15
C ASP A 223 -15.54 43.53 -49.77
N ASP A 224 -16.45 43.25 -48.84
CA ASP A 224 -16.42 43.76 -47.45
C ASP A 224 -15.54 42.89 -46.52
N ARG A 225 -14.84 41.89 -47.07
CA ARG A 225 -13.98 41.02 -46.27
C ARG A 225 -12.70 41.73 -45.86
N ALA A 226 -12.31 41.55 -44.60
CA ALA A 226 -11.03 42.06 -44.10
C ALA A 226 -9.87 41.48 -44.92
N PRO A 227 -8.89 42.28 -45.36
CA PRO A 227 -7.85 41.84 -46.29
C PRO A 227 -7.03 40.68 -45.71
N HIS A 228 -6.81 39.64 -46.53
CA HIS A 228 -5.91 38.54 -46.17
C HIS A 228 -4.46 39.04 -46.22
N ILE A 229 -3.70 38.85 -45.13
CA ILE A 229 -2.36 39.46 -44.98
C ILE A 229 -1.28 38.35 -45.09
N PRO A 230 -0.51 38.27 -46.19
CA PRO A 230 0.52 37.22 -46.34
C PRO A 230 1.60 37.24 -45.25
N LYS A 231 1.98 38.45 -44.81
CA LYS A 231 2.94 38.64 -43.72
C LYS A 231 2.47 38.00 -42.40
N LEU A 232 1.16 37.99 -42.14
CA LEU A 232 0.59 37.36 -40.95
C LEU A 232 0.67 35.83 -41.06
N ALA A 233 0.34 35.25 -42.21
CA ALA A 233 0.49 33.81 -42.47
C ALA A 233 1.93 33.34 -42.26
N ARG A 234 2.88 34.13 -42.76
CA ARG A 234 4.32 33.91 -42.57
C ARG A 234 4.71 33.96 -41.10
N LEU A 235 4.32 35.02 -40.39
CA LEU A 235 4.64 35.19 -38.96
C LEU A 235 4.10 34.03 -38.12
N LEU A 236 2.85 33.63 -38.35
CA LEU A 236 2.24 32.48 -37.67
C LEU A 236 3.04 31.20 -37.93
N SER A 237 3.46 30.95 -39.16
CA SER A 237 4.28 29.77 -39.51
C SER A 237 5.69 29.80 -38.92
N VAL A 238 6.25 30.99 -38.70
CA VAL A 238 7.53 31.16 -38.00
C VAL A 238 7.37 30.82 -36.52
N LEU A 239 6.25 31.19 -35.89
CA LEU A 239 5.99 30.93 -34.47
C LEU A 239 5.60 29.47 -34.20
N ALA A 240 4.81 28.85 -35.07
CA ALA A 240 4.58 27.41 -35.05
C ALA A 240 4.42 26.87 -36.48
N PRO A 241 5.14 25.80 -36.83
CA PRO A 241 4.99 25.15 -38.12
C PRO A 241 3.56 24.65 -38.29
N GLY A 242 2.94 24.94 -39.45
CA GLY A 242 1.55 24.62 -39.73
C GLY A 242 0.55 25.74 -39.41
N ALA A 243 0.86 26.68 -38.52
CA ALA A 243 -0.12 27.68 -38.09
C ALA A 243 -0.54 28.66 -39.20
N GLY A 244 0.36 29.01 -40.13
CA GLY A 244 -0.01 29.84 -41.28
C GLY A 244 -0.85 29.08 -42.33
N GLN A 245 -0.71 27.76 -42.40
CA GLN A 245 -1.54 26.89 -43.25
C GLN A 245 -2.98 26.84 -42.71
N VAL A 246 -3.17 26.71 -41.39
CA VAL A 246 -4.49 26.82 -40.75
C VAL A 246 -5.11 28.20 -41.00
N TYR A 247 -4.32 29.28 -40.93
CA TYR A 247 -4.79 30.62 -41.29
C TYR A 247 -5.27 30.69 -42.75
N ASN A 248 -4.56 30.02 -43.66
CA ASN A 248 -4.92 29.89 -45.07
C ASN A 248 -6.06 28.85 -45.34
N GLY A 249 -6.55 28.15 -44.32
CA GLY A 249 -7.60 27.13 -44.42
C GLY A 249 -7.14 25.79 -45.00
N ASP A 250 -5.86 25.44 -44.84
CA ASP A 250 -5.24 24.21 -45.31
C ASP A 250 -4.79 23.35 -44.11
N ASP A 251 -5.78 22.78 -43.42
CA ASP A 251 -5.59 22.12 -42.13
C ASP A 251 -4.79 20.81 -42.24
N GLU A 252 -4.93 20.08 -43.36
CA GLU A 252 -4.21 18.82 -43.59
C GLU A 252 -2.70 19.05 -43.74
N VAL A 253 -2.32 20.02 -44.59
CA VAL A 253 -0.91 20.38 -44.80
C VAL A 253 -0.30 21.00 -43.53
N ALA A 254 -1.11 21.66 -42.69
CA ALA A 254 -0.66 22.18 -41.41
C ALA A 254 -0.15 21.07 -40.48
N ILE A 255 -0.86 19.95 -40.40
CA ILE A 255 -0.51 18.81 -39.55
C ILE A 255 0.80 18.18 -40.04
N ASP A 256 0.96 17.99 -41.35
CA ASP A 256 2.19 17.43 -41.93
C ASP A 256 3.43 18.26 -41.59
N PHE A 257 3.31 19.59 -41.66
CA PHE A 257 4.41 20.48 -41.26
C PHE A 257 4.67 20.46 -39.75
N ALA A 258 3.63 20.36 -38.93
CA ALA A 258 3.77 20.29 -37.48
C ALA A 258 4.46 18.99 -37.02
N LEU A 259 4.14 17.85 -37.64
CA LEU A 259 4.76 16.56 -37.32
C LEU A 259 6.23 16.50 -37.76
N ASN A 260 6.57 17.17 -38.86
CA ASN A 260 7.94 17.24 -39.39
C ASN A 260 8.75 18.45 -38.88
N ALA A 261 8.21 19.19 -37.92
CA ALA A 261 8.77 20.42 -37.36
C ALA A 261 10.17 20.28 -36.77
N TRP A 262 10.50 19.10 -36.25
CA TRP A 262 11.80 18.80 -35.67
C TRP A 262 12.95 18.90 -36.69
N LYS A 263 12.65 18.88 -37.99
CA LYS A 263 13.60 19.15 -39.06
C LYS A 263 13.52 20.63 -39.46
N LEU A 264 14.65 21.34 -39.42
CA LEU A 264 14.73 22.76 -39.76
C LEU A 264 14.28 23.07 -41.20
N LYS A 265 14.52 22.15 -42.15
CA LYS A 265 14.17 22.34 -43.57
C LYS A 265 12.64 22.35 -43.80
N PRO A 266 11.86 21.34 -43.39
CA PRO A 266 10.39 21.39 -43.41
C PRO A 266 9.78 22.62 -42.74
N TRP A 267 10.39 23.13 -41.66
CA TRP A 267 9.92 24.37 -41.05
C TRP A 267 10.11 25.58 -41.97
N ALA A 268 11.31 25.76 -42.55
CA ALA A 268 11.53 26.83 -43.52
C ALA A 268 10.61 26.71 -44.75
N ASP A 269 10.34 25.48 -45.21
CA ASP A 269 9.43 25.22 -46.32
C ASP A 269 7.97 25.51 -45.96
N SER A 270 7.54 25.24 -44.72
CA SER A 270 6.24 25.65 -44.17
C SER A 270 6.04 27.16 -44.27
N VAL A 271 7.03 27.95 -43.82
CA VAL A 271 6.95 29.42 -43.84
C VAL A 271 6.78 29.95 -45.26
N ARG A 272 7.59 29.45 -46.20
CA ARG A 272 7.51 29.83 -47.62
C ARG A 272 6.20 29.40 -48.27
N HIS A 273 5.71 28.21 -47.92
CA HIS A 273 4.44 27.69 -48.43
C HIS A 273 3.26 28.53 -47.96
N ALA A 274 3.21 28.88 -46.67
CA ALA A 274 2.16 29.71 -46.10
C ALA A 274 2.13 31.12 -46.71
N GLU A 275 3.30 31.74 -46.93
CA GLU A 275 3.41 33.06 -47.59
C GLU A 275 2.89 33.01 -49.03
N ARG A 276 3.40 32.09 -49.87
CA ARG A 276 2.96 31.94 -51.27
C ARG A 276 1.47 31.60 -51.40
N ARG A 277 0.94 30.78 -50.49
CA ARG A 277 -0.49 30.44 -50.50
C ARG A 277 -1.35 31.64 -50.10
N ALA A 278 -0.93 32.40 -49.09
CA ALA A 278 -1.61 33.62 -48.68
C ALA A 278 -1.59 34.69 -49.79
N GLU A 279 -0.49 34.84 -50.52
CA GLU A 279 -0.41 35.71 -51.70
C GLU A 279 -1.42 35.30 -52.78
N ARG A 280 -1.55 33.99 -53.06
CA ARG A 280 -2.55 33.47 -54.01
C ARG A 280 -3.99 33.68 -53.54
N VAL A 281 -4.27 33.59 -52.24
CA VAL A 281 -5.58 33.93 -51.67
C VAL A 281 -5.85 35.43 -51.79
N GLN A 282 -4.88 36.28 -51.47
CA GLN A 282 -4.98 37.73 -51.57
C GLN A 282 -5.22 38.21 -53.00
N THR A 283 -4.62 37.51 -53.98
CA THR A 283 -4.77 37.78 -55.42
C THR A 283 -5.93 37.00 -56.06
N PHE A 284 -6.79 36.37 -55.24
CA PHE A 284 -8.01 35.65 -55.66
C PHE A 284 -7.78 34.44 -56.59
N TRP A 285 -6.56 33.92 -56.67
CA TRP A 285 -6.25 32.67 -57.39
C TRP A 285 -6.64 31.42 -56.61
N LEU A 286 -6.86 31.55 -55.29
CA LEU A 286 -7.39 30.50 -54.42
C LEU A 286 -8.65 30.99 -53.71
N ALA A 287 -9.53 30.05 -53.38
CA ALA A 287 -10.72 30.33 -52.61
C ALA A 287 -10.36 30.91 -51.24
N TRP A 288 -11.18 31.86 -50.78
CA TRP A 288 -10.99 32.47 -49.47
C TRP A 288 -11.23 31.46 -48.34
N PRO A 289 -10.41 31.50 -47.28
CA PRO A 289 -10.64 30.69 -46.09
C PRO A 289 -11.98 31.03 -45.43
N LYS A 290 -12.52 30.06 -44.67
CA LYS A 290 -13.74 30.27 -43.88
C LYS A 290 -13.51 31.39 -42.84
N PRO A 291 -14.54 32.21 -42.52
CA PRO A 291 -14.41 33.23 -41.50
C PRO A 291 -14.05 32.60 -40.15
N GLY A 292 -13.16 33.26 -39.40
CA GLY A 292 -12.65 32.76 -38.10
C GLY A 292 -11.36 31.94 -38.18
N ASN A 293 -10.77 31.75 -39.36
CA ASN A 293 -9.50 31.03 -39.50
C ASN A 293 -8.32 31.66 -38.75
N VAL A 294 -8.32 32.97 -38.50
CA VAL A 294 -7.34 33.63 -37.61
C VAL A 294 -7.39 33.04 -36.20
N PHE A 295 -8.59 32.95 -35.60
CA PHE A 295 -8.75 32.38 -34.27
C PHE A 295 -8.42 30.90 -34.24
N ARG A 296 -8.72 30.15 -35.32
CA ARG A 296 -8.30 28.75 -35.44
C ARG A 296 -6.77 28.61 -35.48
N ALA A 297 -6.08 29.46 -36.23
CA ALA A 297 -4.62 29.47 -36.28
C ALA A 297 -3.99 29.83 -34.92
N ILE A 298 -4.57 30.78 -34.18
CA ILE A 298 -4.14 31.11 -32.81
C ILE A 298 -4.37 29.93 -31.86
N LYS A 299 -5.53 29.26 -31.94
CA LYS A 299 -5.81 28.05 -31.15
C LYS A 299 -4.83 26.92 -31.48
N PHE A 300 -4.55 26.71 -32.77
CA PHE A 300 -3.56 25.74 -33.22
C PHE A 300 -2.16 26.06 -32.69
N LEU A 301 -1.74 27.33 -32.77
CA LEU A 301 -0.48 27.81 -32.20
C LEU A 301 -0.39 27.50 -30.69
N ALA A 302 -1.44 27.82 -29.93
CA ALA A 302 -1.48 27.52 -28.50
C ALA A 302 -1.44 26.01 -28.20
N ALA A 303 -2.22 25.21 -28.92
CA ALA A 303 -2.24 23.76 -28.77
C ALA A 303 -0.89 23.12 -29.11
N TYR A 304 -0.23 23.58 -30.18
CA TYR A 304 1.10 23.12 -30.57
C TYR A 304 2.13 23.34 -29.46
N TRP A 305 2.19 24.55 -28.88
CA TRP A 305 3.13 24.84 -27.79
C TRP A 305 2.80 24.10 -26.50
N LEU A 306 1.52 23.85 -26.20
CA LEU A 306 1.12 23.01 -25.06
C LEU A 306 1.58 21.56 -25.23
N VAL A 307 1.37 20.96 -26.40
CA VAL A 307 1.82 19.59 -26.68
C VAL A 307 3.34 19.49 -26.63
N LEU A 308 4.05 20.46 -27.23
CA LEU A 308 5.51 20.50 -27.20
C LEU A 308 6.04 20.65 -25.77
N GLY A 309 5.42 21.52 -24.96
CA GLY A 309 5.74 21.69 -23.54
C GLY A 309 5.53 20.42 -22.73
N ALA A 310 4.45 19.68 -22.97
CA ALA A 310 4.18 18.40 -22.32
C ALA A 310 5.24 17.34 -22.68
N ILE A 311 5.65 17.26 -23.94
CA ILE A 311 6.74 16.36 -24.39
C ILE A 311 8.06 16.73 -23.70
N PHE A 312 8.42 18.02 -23.65
CA PHE A 312 9.63 18.47 -22.95
C PHE A 312 9.58 18.17 -21.45
N ALA A 313 8.44 18.36 -20.80
CA ALA A 313 8.26 18.02 -19.39
C ALA A 313 8.41 16.52 -19.15
N LEU A 314 7.87 15.67 -20.02
CA LEU A 314 8.02 14.21 -19.95
C LEU A 314 9.49 13.80 -20.12
N VAL A 315 10.19 14.33 -21.12
CA VAL A 315 11.62 14.05 -21.34
C VAL A 315 12.44 14.51 -20.15
N PHE A 316 12.18 15.71 -19.62
CA PHE A 316 12.86 16.23 -18.43
C PHE A 316 12.63 15.32 -17.22
N PHE A 317 11.40 14.87 -17.00
CA PHE A 317 11.05 13.93 -15.93
C PHE A 317 11.80 12.60 -16.08
N VAL A 318 11.81 12.01 -17.28
CA VAL A 318 12.52 10.75 -17.55
C VAL A 318 14.03 10.90 -17.35
N VAL A 319 14.64 11.99 -17.84
CA VAL A 319 16.07 12.26 -17.63
C VAL A 319 16.38 12.43 -16.15
N ARG A 320 15.54 13.18 -15.41
CA ARG A 320 15.71 13.37 -13.97
C ARG A 320 15.58 12.05 -13.21
N ALA A 321 14.61 11.22 -13.56
CA ALA A 321 14.44 9.89 -12.97
C ALA A 321 15.63 8.98 -13.27
N GLY A 322 16.13 9.00 -14.52
CA GLY A 322 17.33 8.25 -14.90
C GLY A 322 18.58 8.69 -14.16
N LEU A 323 18.80 10.01 -14.02
CA LEU A 323 19.91 10.55 -13.20
C LEU A 323 19.76 10.14 -11.74
N ALA A 324 18.55 10.19 -11.17
CA ALA A 324 18.31 9.75 -9.81
C ALA A 324 18.57 8.24 -9.60
N VAL A 325 18.47 7.42 -10.64
CA VAL A 325 18.84 5.99 -10.59
C VAL A 325 20.35 5.81 -10.69
N VAL A 326 21.02 6.58 -11.56
CA VAL A 326 22.48 6.53 -11.73
C VAL A 326 23.22 7.05 -10.49
N ASP A 327 22.66 8.06 -9.83
CA ASP A 327 23.21 8.66 -8.61
C ASP A 327 22.93 7.82 -7.35
N ARG A 328 22.19 6.71 -7.45
CA ARG A 328 22.11 5.77 -6.33
C ARG A 328 23.50 5.19 -6.11
N GLU A 329 24.05 5.45 -4.92
CA GLU A 329 25.27 4.78 -4.50
C GLU A 329 25.12 3.27 -4.75
N PRO A 330 26.11 2.63 -5.41
CA PRO A 330 26.02 1.22 -5.68
C PRO A 330 25.80 0.53 -4.34
N VAL A 331 24.65 -0.14 -4.20
CA VAL A 331 24.30 -0.90 -2.99
C VAL A 331 25.52 -1.76 -2.69
N GLU A 332 26.23 -1.44 -1.59
CA GLU A 332 27.39 -2.20 -1.18
C GLU A 332 26.94 -3.65 -1.17
N THR A 333 27.55 -4.47 -2.02
CA THR A 333 27.24 -5.88 -2.09
C THR A 333 27.75 -6.47 -0.79
N VAL A 334 26.88 -6.48 0.22
CA VAL A 334 27.13 -7.03 1.55
C VAL A 334 27.74 -8.41 1.33
N THR A 335 29.02 -8.53 1.61
CA THR A 335 29.73 -9.79 1.44
C THR A 335 29.11 -10.81 2.40
N GLU A 336 29.22 -12.11 2.12
CA GLU A 336 28.73 -13.12 3.07
C GLU A 336 29.35 -12.93 4.47
N GLN A 337 30.58 -12.42 4.52
CA GLN A 337 31.30 -12.10 5.75
C GLN A 337 30.65 -10.93 6.54
N ASP A 338 30.14 -9.92 5.84
CA ASP A 338 29.40 -8.81 6.46
C ASP A 338 28.04 -9.26 7.01
N ARG A 339 27.40 -10.23 6.35
CA ARG A 339 26.14 -10.83 6.85
C ARG A 339 26.39 -11.60 8.13
N GLU A 340 27.40 -12.45 8.18
CA GLU A 340 27.76 -13.20 9.38
C GLU A 340 28.13 -12.26 10.54
N PHE A 341 28.88 -11.20 10.25
CA PHE A 341 29.21 -10.18 11.25
C PHE A 341 27.96 -9.46 11.77
N ALA A 342 27.06 -9.05 10.89
CA ALA A 342 25.79 -8.41 11.26
C ALA A 342 24.92 -9.33 12.14
N PHE A 343 24.80 -10.62 11.78
CA PHE A 343 24.06 -11.60 12.57
C PHE A 343 24.70 -11.87 13.93
N SER A 344 26.03 -11.96 14.00
CA SER A 344 26.75 -12.14 15.26
C SER A 344 26.56 -10.93 16.18
N ASN A 345 26.65 -9.72 15.64
CA ASN A 345 26.43 -8.48 16.39
C ASN A 345 24.98 -8.36 16.87
N ALA A 346 24.01 -8.72 16.01
CA ALA A 346 22.59 -8.74 16.39
C ALA A 346 22.31 -9.73 17.54
N LYS A 347 22.88 -10.94 17.48
CA LYS A 347 22.78 -11.91 18.58
C LYS A 347 23.40 -11.38 19.87
N GLY A 348 24.56 -10.71 19.78
CA GLY A 348 25.20 -10.05 20.92
C GLY A 348 24.28 -9.04 21.60
N LYS A 349 23.67 -8.14 20.82
CA LYS A 349 22.73 -7.13 21.33
C LYS A 349 21.47 -7.72 21.95
N VAL A 350 20.93 -8.80 21.37
CA VAL A 350 19.76 -9.49 21.94
C VAL A 350 20.10 -10.14 23.28
N LEU A 351 21.29 -10.75 23.40
CA LEU A 351 21.76 -11.31 24.67
C LEU A 351 21.98 -10.22 25.71
N GLU A 352 22.60 -9.11 25.33
CA GLU A 352 22.80 -7.94 26.20
C GLU A 352 21.47 -7.37 26.70
N ALA A 353 20.49 -7.17 25.81
CA ALA A 353 19.16 -6.71 26.17
C ALA A 353 18.44 -7.70 27.11
N ARG A 354 18.63 -9.01 26.91
CA ARG A 354 18.07 -10.03 27.81
C ARG A 354 18.68 -9.97 29.21
N VAL A 355 19.99 -9.80 29.31
CA VAL A 355 20.68 -9.65 30.61
C VAL A 355 20.19 -8.38 31.31
N ALA A 356 20.16 -7.25 30.61
CA ALA A 356 19.65 -5.99 31.17
C ALA A 356 18.18 -6.09 31.64
N ALA A 357 17.34 -6.80 30.90
CA ALA A 357 15.95 -7.03 31.30
C ALA A 357 15.84 -7.92 32.56
N LEU A 358 16.69 -8.94 32.68
CA LEU A 358 16.74 -9.80 33.87
C LEU A 358 17.27 -9.05 35.10
N ASP A 359 18.28 -8.20 34.93
CA ASP A 359 18.82 -7.36 35.99
C ASP A 359 17.76 -6.36 36.48
N ALA A 360 17.05 -5.69 35.56
CA ALA A 360 15.96 -4.77 35.89
C ALA A 360 14.79 -5.48 36.62
N LEU A 361 14.50 -6.73 36.26
CA LEU A 361 13.50 -7.55 36.95
C LEU A 361 13.98 -7.98 38.35
N SER A 362 15.26 -8.30 38.51
CA SER A 362 15.84 -8.58 39.82
C SER A 362 15.78 -7.36 40.74
N ASP A 363 16.12 -6.19 40.23
CA ASP A 363 16.07 -4.92 40.96
C ASP A 363 14.64 -4.55 41.36
N SER A 364 13.65 -4.77 40.49
CA SER A 364 12.25 -4.51 40.82
C SER A 364 11.72 -5.46 41.90
N ILE A 365 12.12 -6.74 41.88
CA ILE A 365 11.78 -7.69 42.95
C ILE A 365 12.44 -7.28 44.27
N ALA A 366 13.72 -6.88 44.24
CA ALA A 366 14.43 -6.43 45.43
C ALA A 366 13.79 -5.17 46.03
N ASN A 367 13.40 -4.20 45.20
CA ASN A 367 12.72 -2.98 45.62
C ASN A 367 11.33 -3.27 46.17
N ALA A 368 10.54 -4.10 45.48
CA ALA A 368 9.21 -4.51 45.96
C ALA A 368 9.29 -5.28 47.28
N GLN A 369 10.32 -6.10 47.49
CA GLN A 369 10.56 -6.73 48.79
C GLN A 369 10.93 -5.69 49.85
N HIS A 370 11.79 -4.72 49.53
CA HIS A 370 12.14 -3.66 50.48
C HIS A 370 10.92 -2.82 50.90
N GLU A 371 10.05 -2.45 49.96
CA GLU A 371 8.81 -1.72 50.23
C GLU A 371 7.83 -2.56 51.08
N ARG A 372 7.70 -3.87 50.79
CA ARG A 372 6.84 -4.78 51.58
C ARG A 372 7.30 -5.00 53.02
N PHE A 373 8.57 -4.71 53.36
CA PHE A 373 9.08 -4.86 54.73
C PHE A 373 9.10 -3.56 55.53
N THR A 374 8.75 -2.42 54.93
CA THR A 374 8.62 -1.15 55.65
C THR A 374 7.15 -0.82 55.90
N MET A 375 6.53 -1.50 56.87
CA MET A 375 5.29 -1.03 57.49
C MET A 375 5.47 0.42 57.91
N THR A 376 4.56 1.31 57.51
CA THR A 376 4.67 2.74 57.81
C THR A 376 4.69 2.96 59.32
N ASP A 377 5.32 4.03 59.79
CA ASP A 377 5.38 4.30 61.24
C ASP A 377 3.98 4.52 61.83
N GLU A 378 3.01 4.96 61.01
CA GLU A 378 1.59 5.09 61.35
C GLU A 378 0.92 3.73 61.55
N GLU A 379 1.02 2.82 60.58
CA GLU A 379 0.50 1.45 60.70
C GLU A 379 1.14 0.69 61.87
N ARG A 380 2.45 0.88 62.07
CA ARG A 380 3.18 0.31 63.20
C ARG A 380 2.67 0.87 64.53
N ALA A 381 2.40 2.18 64.60
CA ALA A 381 1.84 2.81 65.79
C ALA A 381 0.44 2.27 66.10
N GLU A 382 -0.39 2.06 65.08
CA GLU A 382 -1.76 1.58 65.22
C GLU A 382 -1.83 0.12 65.69
N ARG A 383 -1.10 -0.80 65.05
CA ARG A 383 -1.03 -2.20 65.51
C ARG A 383 -0.53 -2.31 66.95
N LEU A 384 0.46 -1.48 67.30
CA LEU A 384 1.02 -1.44 68.65
C LEU A 384 0.04 -0.80 69.66
N TYR A 385 -0.79 0.14 69.22
CA TYR A 385 -1.89 0.72 70.00
C TYR A 385 -2.97 -0.32 70.30
N LEU A 386 -3.44 -1.06 69.30
CA LEU A 386 -4.46 -2.10 69.48
C LEU A 386 -3.98 -3.20 70.44
N THR A 387 -2.75 -3.66 70.26
CA THR A 387 -2.12 -4.65 71.16
C THR A 387 -2.00 -4.10 72.58
N GLY A 388 -1.47 -2.88 72.72
CA GLY A 388 -1.32 -2.25 74.04
C GLY A 388 -2.65 -1.95 74.71
N TYR A 389 -3.71 -1.66 73.95
CA TYR A 389 -5.05 -1.44 74.49
C TYR A 389 -5.61 -2.71 75.14
N GLN A 390 -5.43 -3.87 74.51
CA GLN A 390 -5.80 -5.16 75.09
C GLN A 390 -5.06 -5.41 76.42
N ASP A 391 -3.79 -5.01 76.53
CA ASP A 391 -3.02 -5.07 77.79
C ASP A 391 -3.60 -4.15 78.88
N CYS A 392 -4.06 -2.95 78.49
CA CYS A 392 -4.72 -2.01 79.39
C CYS A 392 -6.03 -2.60 79.94
N VAL A 393 -6.84 -3.23 79.10
CA VAL A 393 -8.09 -3.91 79.49
C VAL A 393 -7.82 -5.11 80.40
N ALA A 394 -6.77 -5.89 80.10
CA ALA A 394 -6.32 -7.02 80.90
C ALA A 394 -5.66 -6.62 82.24
N ARG A 395 -5.58 -5.31 82.55
CA ARG A 395 -4.95 -4.73 83.75
C ARG A 395 -3.45 -5.05 83.87
N ARG A 396 -2.76 -5.27 82.74
CA ARG A 396 -1.30 -5.40 82.67
C ARG A 396 -0.65 -4.02 82.48
N PHE A 397 -0.67 -3.22 83.54
CA PHE A 397 -0.38 -1.78 83.47
C PHE A 397 1.06 -1.44 83.05
N ASP A 398 2.03 -2.29 83.38
CA ASP A 398 3.43 -2.15 82.98
C ASP A 398 3.62 -2.32 81.47
N VAL A 399 3.00 -3.35 80.88
CA VAL A 399 3.05 -3.62 79.44
C VAL A 399 2.24 -2.57 78.67
N CYS A 400 1.04 -2.22 79.16
CA CYS A 400 0.19 -1.16 78.61
C CYS A 400 0.93 0.19 78.56
N GLU A 401 1.56 0.64 79.65
CA GLU A 401 2.31 1.91 79.66
C GLU A 401 3.48 1.88 78.66
N ALA A 402 4.25 0.78 78.65
CA ALA A 402 5.39 0.63 77.74
C ALA A 402 4.95 0.61 76.26
N ALA A 403 3.83 -0.05 75.95
CA ALA A 403 3.25 -0.07 74.61
C ALA A 403 2.77 1.34 74.22
N MET A 404 1.95 2.00 75.04
CA MET A 404 1.44 3.34 74.76
C MET A 404 2.54 4.40 74.65
N ARG A 405 3.63 4.25 75.40
CA ARG A 405 4.83 5.09 75.25
C ARG A 405 5.51 4.91 73.88
N LYS A 406 5.53 3.70 73.34
CA LYS A 406 6.06 3.43 71.99
C LYS A 406 5.11 3.96 70.92
N VAL A 407 3.80 3.81 71.09
CA VAL A 407 2.79 4.42 70.19
C VAL A 407 2.98 5.92 70.14
N THR A 408 3.03 6.61 71.28
CA THR A 408 3.21 8.07 71.32
C THR A 408 4.56 8.55 70.79
N ALA A 409 5.58 7.69 70.78
CA ALA A 409 6.87 7.99 70.14
C ALA A 409 6.81 7.85 68.61
N LEU A 410 5.99 6.93 68.09
CA LEU A 410 5.79 6.71 66.66
C LEU A 410 4.75 7.69 66.07
N ASP A 411 3.61 7.87 66.75
CA ASP A 411 2.55 8.83 66.41
C ASP A 411 2.24 9.75 67.62
N PRO A 412 2.87 10.93 67.68
CA PRO A 412 2.59 11.93 68.71
C PRO A 412 1.18 12.53 68.63
N ALA A 413 0.45 12.38 67.51
CA ALA A 413 -0.89 12.90 67.33
C ALA A 413 -1.96 12.04 68.01
N ASN A 414 -1.65 10.77 68.32
CA ASN A 414 -2.55 9.85 69.02
C ASN A 414 -2.76 10.24 70.50
N ARG A 415 -3.71 11.13 70.73
CA ARG A 415 -4.08 11.62 72.07
C ARG A 415 -4.61 10.52 72.99
N ASN A 416 -5.20 9.47 72.43
CA ASN A 416 -5.75 8.36 73.20
C ASN A 416 -4.62 7.51 73.81
N ALA A 417 -3.55 7.25 73.06
CA ALA A 417 -2.37 6.57 73.57
C ALA A 417 -1.76 7.30 74.78
N PHE A 418 -1.63 8.63 74.72
CA PHE A 418 -1.12 9.41 75.85
C PHE A 418 -2.02 9.34 77.10
N ARG A 419 -3.35 9.37 76.90
CA ARG A 419 -4.31 9.21 78.01
C ARG A 419 -4.22 7.84 78.65
N LEU A 420 -4.08 6.78 77.86
CA LEU A 420 -3.92 5.42 78.36
C LEU A 420 -2.57 5.22 79.04
N GLN A 421 -1.49 5.79 78.50
CA GLN A 421 -0.17 5.78 79.12
C GLN A 421 -0.19 6.42 80.52
N THR A 422 -0.75 7.62 80.64
CA THR A 422 -0.82 8.35 81.91
C THR A 422 -1.71 7.63 82.93
N TRP A 423 -2.85 7.09 82.49
CA TRP A 423 -3.73 6.28 83.33
C TRP A 423 -3.06 4.98 83.81
N ALA A 424 -2.41 4.24 82.92
CA ALA A 424 -1.72 2.99 83.26
C ALA A 424 -0.58 3.23 84.25
N ASN A 425 0.18 4.30 84.07
CA ASN A 425 1.23 4.69 85.02
C ASN A 425 0.64 5.03 86.41
N ALA A 426 -0.48 5.77 86.45
CA ALA A 426 -1.16 6.09 87.71
C ALA A 426 -1.65 4.82 88.43
N GLN A 427 -2.27 3.89 87.69
CA GLN A 427 -2.75 2.60 88.22
C GLN A 427 -1.62 1.70 88.70
N ARG A 428 -0.46 1.74 88.03
CA ARG A 428 0.73 1.00 88.47
C ARG A 428 1.26 1.52 89.81
N MET A 429 1.26 2.83 90.01
CA MET A 429 1.78 3.46 91.23
C MET A 429 0.79 3.37 92.40
N ASN A 430 -0.50 3.48 92.12
CA ASN A 430 -1.56 3.33 93.12
C ASN A 430 -2.81 2.71 92.47
N PRO A 431 -3.07 1.40 92.67
CA PRO A 431 -4.20 0.72 92.05
C PRO A 431 -5.51 1.09 92.76
N ASP A 432 -5.95 2.33 92.53
CA ASP A 432 -7.16 2.92 93.13
C ASP A 432 -8.44 2.44 92.42
N GLY A 433 -8.32 1.62 91.38
CA GLY A 433 -9.47 1.12 90.62
C GLY A 433 -10.19 2.21 89.82
N THR A 434 -9.57 3.38 89.63
CA THR A 434 -10.11 4.43 88.76
C THR A 434 -10.45 3.87 87.38
N LYS A 435 -11.67 4.18 86.92
CA LYS A 435 -12.19 3.66 85.65
C LYS A 435 -11.26 4.07 84.49
N MET A 436 -11.03 3.14 83.57
CA MET A 436 -10.26 3.39 82.36
C MET A 436 -10.84 4.59 81.59
N PRO A 437 -10.00 5.53 81.10
CA PRO A 437 -10.47 6.67 80.32
C PRO A 437 -11.20 6.19 79.07
N ASP A 438 -12.27 6.89 78.71
CA ASP A 438 -13.02 6.62 77.50
C ASP A 438 -12.21 7.07 76.27
N VAL A 439 -11.90 6.11 75.40
CA VAL A 439 -11.11 6.30 74.17
C VAL A 439 -11.93 6.04 72.90
N GLY A 440 -13.25 5.87 73.03
CA GLY A 440 -14.12 5.47 71.93
C GLY A 440 -14.07 3.96 71.63
N GLU A 441 -14.76 3.56 70.57
CA GLU A 441 -14.71 2.19 70.06
C GLU A 441 -13.35 1.97 69.39
N VAL A 442 -12.63 0.94 69.86
CA VAL A 442 -11.33 0.56 69.32
C VAL A 442 -11.53 -0.74 68.53
N PRO A 443 -11.25 -0.76 67.22
CA PRO A 443 -11.39 -1.97 66.40
C PRO A 443 -10.47 -3.08 66.91
N THR A 444 -10.79 -4.33 66.63
CA THR A 444 -9.85 -5.41 66.95
C THR A 444 -8.68 -5.40 65.96
N LEU A 445 -7.56 -6.02 66.35
CA LEU A 445 -6.42 -6.15 65.44
C LEU A 445 -6.81 -6.90 64.15
N GLU A 446 -7.72 -7.87 64.26
CA GLU A 446 -8.26 -8.61 63.11
C GLU A 446 -9.11 -7.71 62.21
N ASP A 447 -9.96 -6.85 62.79
CA ASP A 447 -10.76 -5.88 62.01
C ASP A 447 -9.86 -4.91 61.24
N PHE A 448 -8.81 -4.40 61.90
CA PHE A 448 -7.85 -3.49 61.29
C PHE A 448 -7.05 -4.16 60.16
N GLU A 449 -6.62 -5.42 60.35
CA GLU A 449 -5.93 -6.17 59.30
C GLU A 449 -6.84 -6.49 58.11
N MET A 450 -8.15 -6.69 58.33
CA MET A 450 -9.12 -6.85 57.24
C MET A 450 -9.35 -5.53 56.49
N GLU A 451 -9.50 -4.39 57.19
CA GLU A 451 -9.67 -3.08 56.55
C GLU A 451 -8.46 -2.71 55.68
N GLN A 452 -7.23 -2.97 56.14
CA GLN A 452 -6.03 -2.76 55.31
C GLN A 452 -6.02 -3.60 54.03
N LEU A 453 -6.43 -4.86 54.11
CA LEU A 453 -6.52 -5.73 52.95
C LEU A 453 -7.61 -5.29 51.97
N GLU A 454 -8.71 -4.72 52.46
CA GLU A 454 -9.78 -4.16 51.62
C GLU A 454 -9.35 -2.88 50.89
N GLU A 455 -8.55 -2.02 51.53
CA GLU A 455 -7.98 -0.81 50.92
C GLU A 455 -6.92 -1.13 49.85
N GLU A 456 -6.07 -2.14 50.05
CA GLU A 456 -5.04 -2.55 49.07
C GLU A 456 -5.63 -3.18 47.79
N VAL A 457 -6.86 -3.71 47.87
CA VAL A 457 -7.53 -4.39 46.74
C VAL A 457 -8.32 -3.42 45.85
N GLN A 458 -8.55 -2.18 46.27
CA GLN A 458 -9.17 -1.14 45.43
C GLN A 458 -8.10 -0.38 44.62
N PRO A 459 -7.96 -0.63 43.30
CA PRO A 459 -6.90 -0.05 42.47
C PRO A 459 -7.10 1.44 42.16
#